data_AF-A0A2V8LW90-F1
#
_entry.id   AF-A0A2V8LW90-F1
#
_cell.length_a   1.000
_cell.length_b   1.000
_cell.length_c   1.000
_cell.angle_alpha   90.00
_cell.angle_beta   90.00
_cell.angle_gamma   90.00
#
_symmetry.space_group_name_H-M   'P 1'
#
loop_
_entity.id
_entity.type
_entity.pdbx_description
1 polymer ?
#
loop_
_entity_poly.entity_id
_entity_poly.type
_entity_poly.pdbx_seq_one_letter_code
_entity_poly.pdbx_strand_id
1 'polypeptide(L)'
;MKKLLFRSLLLVAAIASCSVLAAAGPKGRDLRADRRDIRHDTRDLRHDRRDINRDVRARRADVRDLRQDKKEGDSKAELREDRREIAGDTRDIRGDRRDLRGDRRDRRHDVRDVREDKKEPPE
;
A
#
# COMPACT_ATOMS: atom_id res chain seq x y z
N MET A 1 -5.14 28.63 17.62
CA MET A 1 -6.21 27.63 17.89
C MET A 1 -5.62 26.26 17.60
N LYS A 2 -5.38 25.45 18.64
CA LYS A 2 -4.61 24.20 18.55
C LYS A 2 -5.41 23.11 17.82
N LYS A 3 -5.07 22.79 16.57
CA LYS A 3 -5.67 21.75 15.71
C LYS A 3 -4.62 21.42 14.63
N LEU A 4 -4.24 20.20 14.28
CA LEU A 4 -4.70 18.87 14.64
C LEU A 4 -3.49 17.93 14.72
N LEU A 5 -3.36 17.25 15.85
CA LEU A 5 -2.60 16.00 15.94
C LEU A 5 -3.33 14.94 15.11
N PHE A 6 -3.11 14.90 13.80
CA PHE A 6 -3.39 13.68 13.04
C PHE A 6 -2.19 12.76 13.17
N ARG A 7 -2.12 12.12 14.34
CA ARG A 7 -1.39 10.86 14.49
C ARG A 7 -1.93 9.93 13.41
N SER A 8 -1.16 9.76 12.34
CA SER A 8 -1.41 8.81 11.27
C SER A 8 -1.56 7.45 11.92
N LEU A 9 -2.82 7.04 12.05
CA LEU A 9 -3.18 5.73 12.55
C LEU A 9 -2.71 4.73 11.49
N LEU A 10 -1.63 4.04 11.85
CA LEU A 10 -1.13 2.81 11.25
C LEU A 10 -2.18 2.04 10.46
N LEU A 11 -1.84 1.67 9.23
CA LEU A 11 -2.32 0.43 8.65
C LEU A 11 -1.21 -0.23 7.86
N VAL A 12 -0.22 -0.78 8.59
CA VAL A 12 0.58 -1.89 8.06
C VAL A 12 -0.37 -3.09 7.98
N ALA A 13 -1.06 -3.23 6.86
CA ALA A 13 -1.72 -4.47 6.49
C ALA A 13 -0.85 -5.22 5.47
N ALA A 14 0.41 -5.47 5.81
CA ALA A 14 1.17 -6.52 5.16
C ALA A 14 0.75 -7.87 5.78
N ILE A 15 -0.50 -8.28 5.55
CA ILE A 15 -0.88 -9.68 5.72
C ILE A 15 -0.52 -10.37 4.41
N ALA A 16 0.78 -10.54 4.18
CA ALA A 16 1.26 -11.55 3.25
C ALA A 16 1.15 -12.91 3.96
N SER A 17 -0.08 -13.36 4.20
CA SER A 17 -0.33 -14.75 4.61
C SER A 17 -0.20 -15.63 3.37
N CYS A 18 1.04 -15.84 2.92
CA CYS A 18 1.38 -16.91 2.00
C CYS A 18 1.17 -18.22 2.77
N SER A 19 -0.05 -18.74 2.66
CA SER A 19 -0.44 -20.01 3.24
C SER A 19 0.13 -21.09 2.36
N VAL A 20 1.35 -21.55 2.66
CA VAL A 20 1.87 -22.79 2.09
C VAL A 20 1.03 -23.93 2.67
N LEU A 21 0.01 -24.36 1.94
CA LEU A 21 -0.67 -25.62 2.22
C LEU A 21 -0.62 -26.51 0.98
N ALA A 22 0.27 -27.50 1.07
CA ALA A 22 0.44 -28.58 0.14
C ALA A 22 -0.82 -29.46 0.00
N ALA A 23 -1.14 -29.84 -1.23
CA ALA A 23 -1.48 -31.20 -1.70
C ALA A 23 -2.39 -31.09 -2.94
N ALA A 24 -1.82 -31.43 -4.08
CA ALA A 24 -2.38 -31.26 -5.40
C ALA A 24 -2.78 -32.63 -5.99
N GLY A 25 -3.95 -32.72 -6.61
CA GLY A 25 -4.16 -33.56 -7.79
C GLY A 25 -4.49 -32.61 -8.95
N PRO A 26 -3.53 -32.28 -9.81
CA PRO A 26 -2.79 -31.08 -9.47
C PRO A 26 -3.26 -29.80 -10.16
N LYS A 27 -3.67 -29.79 -11.43
CA LYS A 27 -3.72 -28.51 -12.18
C LYS A 27 -5.07 -27.78 -12.16
N GLY A 28 -6.21 -28.48 -12.21
CA GLY A 28 -7.53 -27.85 -12.41
C GLY A 28 -8.15 -27.19 -11.17
N ARG A 29 -7.94 -27.78 -9.99
CA ARG A 29 -8.37 -27.21 -8.69
C ARG A 29 -7.47 -26.04 -8.29
N ASP A 30 -6.19 -26.12 -8.65
CA ASP A 30 -5.17 -25.10 -8.46
C ASP A 30 -5.50 -23.84 -9.27
N LEU A 31 -5.76 -23.98 -10.57
CA LEU A 31 -6.18 -22.87 -11.45
C LEU A 31 -7.44 -22.11 -10.98
N ARG A 32 -8.31 -22.72 -10.17
CA ARG A 32 -9.46 -22.03 -9.57
C ARG A 32 -9.07 -21.26 -8.31
N ALA A 33 -8.19 -21.84 -7.48
CA ALA A 33 -7.60 -21.20 -6.32
C ALA A 33 -6.74 -20.00 -6.74
N ASP A 34 -5.82 -20.16 -7.70
CA ASP A 34 -4.95 -19.08 -8.17
C ASP A 34 -5.76 -17.89 -8.73
N ARG A 35 -6.83 -18.19 -9.49
CA ARG A 35 -7.74 -17.14 -9.98
C ARG A 35 -8.50 -16.44 -8.86
N ARG A 36 -8.76 -17.10 -7.74
CA ARG A 36 -9.38 -16.49 -6.56
C ARG A 36 -8.35 -15.58 -5.88
N ASP A 37 -7.11 -16.03 -5.75
CA ASP A 37 -6.05 -15.30 -5.06
C ASP A 37 -5.63 -14.05 -5.86
N ILE A 38 -5.43 -14.18 -7.19
CA ILE A 38 -5.21 -13.02 -8.08
C ILE A 38 -6.32 -11.96 -7.96
N ARG A 39 -7.58 -12.39 -7.77
CA ARG A 39 -8.71 -11.46 -7.57
C ARG A 39 -8.64 -10.78 -6.20
N HIS A 40 -8.23 -11.51 -5.17
CA HIS A 40 -7.97 -10.97 -3.83
C HIS A 40 -6.86 -9.92 -3.89
N ASP A 41 -5.69 -10.26 -4.45
CA ASP A 41 -4.56 -9.32 -4.59
C ASP A 41 -4.95 -8.10 -5.41
N THR A 42 -5.76 -8.29 -6.45
CA THR A 42 -6.27 -7.16 -7.26
C THR A 42 -7.16 -6.22 -6.43
N ARG A 43 -7.93 -6.75 -5.47
CA ARG A 43 -8.74 -5.95 -4.56
C ARG A 43 -7.86 -5.23 -3.54
N ASP A 44 -6.90 -5.91 -2.95
CA ASP A 44 -5.99 -5.33 -1.95
C ASP A 44 -5.16 -4.20 -2.55
N LEU A 45 -4.55 -4.43 -3.73
CA LEU A 45 -3.85 -3.40 -4.49
C LEU A 45 -4.70 -2.18 -4.84
N ARG A 46 -6.03 -2.31 -4.89
CA ARG A 46 -6.94 -1.17 -5.08
C ARG A 46 -7.18 -0.44 -3.77
N HIS A 47 -7.26 -1.15 -2.64
CA HIS A 47 -7.32 -0.56 -1.31
C HIS A 47 -6.05 0.21 -0.98
N ASP A 48 -4.87 -0.41 -1.13
CA ASP A 48 -3.59 0.25 -0.85
C ASP A 48 -3.39 1.53 -1.66
N ARG A 49 -3.81 1.51 -2.94
CA ARG A 49 -3.79 2.72 -3.79
C ARG A 49 -4.71 3.81 -3.25
N ARG A 50 -5.87 3.46 -2.71
CA ARG A 50 -6.81 4.45 -2.13
C ARG A 50 -6.23 5.03 -0.85
N ASP A 51 -5.59 4.21 -0.03
CA ASP A 51 -5.02 4.62 1.24
C ASP A 51 -3.80 5.52 1.02
N ILE A 52 -2.85 5.13 0.16
CA ILE A 52 -1.75 6.00 -0.28
C ILE A 52 -2.25 7.35 -0.83
N ASN A 53 -3.35 7.34 -1.57
CA ASN A 53 -3.93 8.58 -2.09
C ASN A 53 -4.55 9.45 -0.99
N ARG A 54 -5.10 8.85 0.07
CA ARG A 54 -5.59 9.56 1.25
C ARG A 54 -4.41 10.19 2.01
N ASP A 55 -3.33 9.46 2.21
CA ASP A 55 -2.14 9.95 2.94
C ASP A 55 -1.44 11.07 2.16
N VAL A 56 -1.37 10.95 0.83
CA VAL A 56 -0.89 12.04 -0.03
C VAL A 56 -1.74 13.30 0.10
N ARG A 57 -3.07 13.17 0.30
CA ARG A 57 -3.96 14.32 0.51
C ARG A 57 -3.78 14.92 1.89
N ALA A 58 -3.65 14.10 2.93
CA ALA A 58 -3.37 14.54 4.30
C ALA A 58 -2.07 15.33 4.35
N ARG A 59 -0.96 14.75 3.88
CA ARG A 59 0.34 15.43 3.80
C ARG A 59 0.30 16.76 3.03
N ARG A 60 -0.55 16.85 1.99
CA ARG A 60 -0.75 18.11 1.24
C ARG A 60 -1.49 19.16 2.06
N ALA A 61 -2.41 18.75 2.93
CA ALA A 61 -3.04 19.64 3.90
C ALA A 61 -2.02 20.14 4.91
N ASP A 62 -1.21 19.27 5.49
CA ASP A 62 -0.18 19.67 6.48
C ASP A 62 0.85 20.64 5.88
N VAL A 63 1.23 20.44 4.61
CA VAL A 63 2.07 21.40 3.89
C VAL A 63 1.40 22.77 3.69
N ARG A 64 0.08 22.83 3.55
CA ARG A 64 -0.65 24.11 3.49
C ARG A 64 -0.72 24.76 4.85
N ASP A 65 -0.95 23.98 5.90
CA ASP A 65 -1.04 24.46 7.28
C ASP A 65 0.32 25.03 7.72
N LEU A 66 1.42 24.29 7.51
CA LEU A 66 2.79 24.80 7.71
C LEU A 66 3.08 26.12 6.97
N ARG A 67 2.51 26.32 5.76
CA ARG A 67 2.67 27.57 5.02
C ARG A 67 1.86 28.71 5.65
N GLN A 68 0.72 28.39 6.24
CA GLN A 68 -0.14 29.34 6.95
C GLN A 68 0.49 29.73 8.28
N ASP A 69 0.92 28.77 9.09
CA ASP A 69 1.60 28.97 10.38
C ASP A 69 2.86 29.83 10.21
N LYS A 70 3.62 29.58 9.14
CA LYS A 70 4.76 30.43 8.78
C LYS A 70 4.38 31.89 8.47
N LYS A 71 3.20 32.14 7.88
CA LYS A 71 2.71 33.51 7.63
C LYS A 71 2.17 34.16 8.89
N GLU A 72 1.54 33.40 9.77
CA GLU A 72 1.00 33.85 11.05
C GLU A 72 2.09 34.15 12.09
N GLY A 73 3.31 33.67 11.84
CA GLY A 73 4.49 34.01 12.63
C GLY A 73 4.76 33.01 13.75
N ASP A 74 4.32 31.76 13.59
CA ASP A 74 4.53 30.70 14.56
C ASP A 74 6.01 30.46 14.87
N SER A 75 6.26 29.85 16.02
CA SER A 75 7.61 29.72 16.53
C SER A 75 8.46 28.80 15.64
N LYS A 76 9.78 29.04 15.62
CA LYS A 76 10.71 28.17 14.91
C LYS A 76 10.67 26.71 15.41
N ALA A 77 10.26 26.50 16.66
CA ALA A 77 10.11 25.18 17.25
C ALA A 77 8.92 24.43 16.63
N GLU A 78 7.74 25.07 16.57
CA GLU A 78 6.53 24.53 15.96
C GLU A 78 6.75 24.23 14.47
N LEU A 79 7.22 25.21 13.70
CA LEU A 79 7.49 25.02 12.26
C LEU A 79 8.53 23.91 11.97
N ARG A 80 9.37 23.57 12.94
CA ARG A 80 10.33 22.45 12.83
C ARG A 80 9.67 21.12 13.14
N GLU A 81 8.70 21.07 14.04
CA GLU A 81 7.91 19.89 14.35
C GLU A 81 7.06 19.50 13.13
N ASP A 82 6.29 20.42 12.56
CA ASP A 82 5.47 20.16 11.36
C ASP A 82 6.31 19.64 10.19
N ARG A 83 7.51 20.22 9.98
CA ARG A 83 8.44 19.75 8.95
C ARG A 83 8.91 18.32 9.18
N ARG A 84 9.09 17.92 10.45
CA ARG A 84 9.49 16.55 10.81
C ARG A 84 8.34 15.59 10.58
N GLU A 85 7.11 15.97 10.91
CA GLU A 85 5.90 15.19 10.67
C GLU A 85 5.69 14.98 9.17
N ILE A 86 5.68 16.04 8.36
CA ILE A 86 5.58 15.98 6.89
C ILE A 86 6.69 15.09 6.29
N ALA A 87 7.90 15.15 6.85
CA ALA A 87 9.01 14.31 6.42
C ALA A 87 8.86 12.84 6.84
N GLY A 88 8.16 12.56 7.94
CA GLY A 88 7.68 11.24 8.35
C GLY A 88 6.69 10.69 7.33
N ASP A 89 5.58 11.39 7.09
CA ASP A 89 4.54 10.96 6.13
C ASP A 89 5.11 10.76 4.72
N THR A 90 6.07 11.60 4.33
CA THR A 90 6.76 11.45 3.03
C THR A 90 7.54 10.14 2.95
N ARG A 91 8.16 9.70 4.04
CA ARG A 91 8.89 8.42 4.10
C ARG A 91 7.92 7.24 4.09
N ASP A 92 6.85 7.31 4.86
CA ASP A 92 5.85 6.23 4.95
C ASP A 92 5.19 6.00 3.59
N ILE A 93 4.70 7.07 2.95
CA ILE A 93 4.11 7.01 1.60
C ILE A 93 5.10 6.48 0.55
N ARG A 94 6.41 6.69 0.73
CA ARG A 94 7.43 6.11 -0.16
C ARG A 94 7.58 4.60 0.09
N GLY A 95 7.52 4.18 1.35
CA GLY A 95 7.46 2.77 1.75
C GLY A 95 6.27 2.07 1.10
N ASP A 96 5.06 2.58 1.32
CA ASP A 96 3.83 1.98 0.79
C ASP A 96 3.86 1.89 -0.74
N ARG A 97 4.41 2.90 -1.41
CA ARG A 97 4.57 2.88 -2.87
C ARG A 97 5.58 1.84 -3.35
N ARG A 98 6.60 1.52 -2.56
CA ARG A 98 7.58 0.47 -2.85
C ARG A 98 6.91 -0.89 -2.68
N ASP A 99 6.17 -1.08 -1.60
CA ASP A 99 5.50 -2.35 -1.30
C ASP A 99 4.42 -2.64 -2.34
N LEU A 100 3.58 -1.63 -2.67
CA LEU A 100 2.62 -1.70 -3.78
C LEU A 100 3.26 -2.07 -5.13
N ARG A 101 4.53 -1.70 -5.36
CA ARG A 101 5.25 -2.12 -6.59
C ARG A 101 5.65 -3.58 -6.53
N GLY A 102 6.06 -4.08 -5.36
CA GLY A 102 6.31 -5.50 -5.08
C GLY A 102 5.07 -6.34 -5.34
N ASP A 103 3.96 -6.03 -4.67
CA ASP A 103 2.69 -6.76 -4.79
C ASP A 103 2.17 -6.76 -6.24
N ARG A 104 2.41 -5.66 -6.98
CA ARG A 104 2.07 -5.61 -8.40
C ARG A 104 2.90 -6.54 -9.26
N ARG A 105 4.17 -6.76 -8.91
CA ARG A 105 5.08 -7.67 -9.59
C ARG A 105 4.70 -9.11 -9.28
N ASP A 106 4.40 -9.42 -8.03
CA ASP A 106 4.07 -10.79 -7.61
C ASP A 106 2.77 -11.25 -8.28
N ARG A 107 1.71 -10.44 -8.20
CA ARG A 107 0.47 -10.71 -8.96
C ARG A 107 0.68 -10.85 -10.48
N ARG A 108 1.70 -10.20 -11.06
CA ARG A 108 2.02 -10.38 -12.49
C ARG A 108 2.70 -11.72 -12.76
N HIS A 109 3.49 -12.23 -11.82
CA HIS A 109 4.02 -13.59 -11.86
C HIS A 109 2.88 -14.60 -11.74
N ASP A 110 2.00 -14.50 -10.75
CA ASP A 110 0.89 -15.44 -10.58
C ASP A 110 -0.02 -15.51 -11.82
N VAL A 111 -0.30 -14.34 -12.44
CA VAL A 111 -1.06 -14.28 -13.70
C VAL A 111 -0.33 -14.97 -14.86
N ARG A 112 1.00 -14.91 -14.89
CA ARG A 112 1.82 -15.60 -15.90
C ARG A 112 1.80 -17.10 -15.67
N ASP A 113 1.99 -17.54 -14.44
CA ASP A 113 2.06 -18.96 -14.06
C ASP A 113 0.72 -19.64 -14.41
N VAL A 114 -0.40 -19.02 -14.01
CA VAL A 114 -1.76 -19.44 -14.41
C VAL A 114 -1.97 -19.49 -15.92
N ARG A 115 -1.24 -18.67 -16.70
CA ARG A 115 -1.31 -18.69 -18.17
C ARG A 115 -0.46 -19.82 -18.75
N GLU A 116 0.67 -20.16 -18.13
CA GLU A 116 1.57 -21.23 -18.53
C GLU A 116 0.94 -22.59 -18.23
N ASP A 117 0.37 -22.78 -17.04
CA ASP A 117 -0.35 -23.99 -16.63
C ASP A 117 -1.53 -24.34 -17.55
N LYS A 118 -2.17 -23.31 -18.15
CA LYS A 118 -3.23 -23.50 -19.14
C LYS A 118 -2.76 -23.98 -20.49
N LYS A 119 -1.49 -23.76 -20.84
CA LYS A 119 -0.92 -24.16 -22.13
C LYS A 119 -0.38 -25.59 -22.12
N GLU A 120 -0.02 -26.10 -20.95
CA GLU A 120 0.41 -27.48 -20.81
C GLU A 120 -0.79 -28.44 -20.98
N PRO A 121 -0.71 -29.42 -21.90
CA PRO A 121 -1.75 -30.45 -21.99
C PRO A 121 -1.76 -31.29 -20.70
N PRO A 122 -2.92 -31.85 -20.31
CA PRO A 122 -2.95 -32.88 -19.28
C PRO A 122 -2.15 -34.10 -19.77
N GLU A 123 -1.30 -34.66 -18.88
CA GLU A 123 -0.66 -35.96 -19.10
C GLU A 123 -1.70 -37.10 -19.18
#